data_AF-A0A0L7KEU0-F1
#
_entry.id   AF-A0A0L7KEU0-F1
#
_cell.length_a   1.000
_cell.length_b   1.000
_cell.length_c   1.000
_cell.angle_alpha   90.00
_cell.angle_beta   90.00
_cell.angle_gamma   90.00
#
_symmetry.space_group_name_H-M   'P 1'
#
loop_
_entity.id
_entity.type
_entity.pdbx_description
1 polymer ?
#
loop_
_entity_poly.entity_id
_entity_poly.type
_entity_poly.pdbx_seq_one_letter_code
_entity_poly.pdbx_strand_id
1 'polypeptide(L)'
;MTNKFNKINKNNYETREAVYYDKGNRINSNKEKEMKEFKEEELKEFFNKWNPFYKEKLNSEIEKKNFINFDGEKKMENGNNEYFNSYNYIHIHEDMIKDEVRTRTYYDSIRKNEHLIKDKIVLDVGCGTGILSFFAATHGAKHVYSIEKSDIIYTAIKIRDENNLTDKVTFLKGLAEEIELPVDKVDIIISEWMGYCLLYENMLDTVLYCRDKWLKEGGLIFPDKAHMYIAGIEDSLYREEKFDFWKNCYDLNFSSVLPIIKEEVVIDYVDRNFVVTDTCCILTLDLNTCTPDQLSFVSPFQLKMIRKDYLHALVIWFDISFSACHTEVNFTTGPYGAHTHWKQIVLYTDHIITAERNETLKGIFALKRNQKNKRHLDMKLHYIFDGVHTKAKSTQLFNIS
;
A
#
# COMPACT_ATOMS: atom_id res chain seq x y z
N MET A 1 18.76 -53.18 -14.45
CA MET A 1 17.31 -53.17 -14.16
C MET A 1 17.04 -52.00 -13.22
N THR A 2 16.96 -50.77 -13.73
CA THR A 2 15.70 -49.99 -13.92
C THR A 2 14.83 -49.92 -12.67
N ASN A 3 14.89 -48.82 -11.91
CA ASN A 3 14.11 -47.57 -12.03
C ASN A 3 12.61 -47.73 -11.68
N LYS A 4 12.20 -47.09 -10.59
CA LYS A 4 10.96 -46.31 -10.45
C LYS A 4 10.85 -45.82 -9.00
N PHE A 5 11.04 -44.51 -8.80
CA PHE A 5 10.37 -43.61 -7.83
C PHE A 5 11.27 -42.40 -7.52
N ASN A 6 11.66 -41.68 -8.58
CA ASN A 6 12.05 -40.28 -8.53
C ASN A 6 11.22 -39.56 -9.58
N LYS A 7 9.96 -39.24 -9.27
CA LYS A 7 9.20 -38.23 -10.01
C LYS A 7 9.49 -36.89 -9.35
N ILE A 8 10.59 -36.30 -9.78
CA ILE A 8 10.84 -34.86 -9.68
C ILE A 8 9.72 -34.21 -10.48
N ASN A 9 8.73 -33.61 -9.81
CA ASN A 9 7.89 -32.61 -10.45
C ASN A 9 8.79 -31.39 -10.68
N LYS A 10 9.41 -31.34 -11.86
CA LYS A 10 9.88 -30.09 -12.46
C LYS A 10 8.63 -29.28 -12.78
N ASN A 11 8.10 -28.57 -11.79
CA ASN A 11 7.33 -27.38 -12.08
C ASN A 11 8.34 -26.37 -12.60
N ASN A 12 8.42 -26.28 -13.93
CA ASN A 12 9.01 -25.15 -14.61
C ASN A 12 8.26 -23.91 -14.11
N TYR A 13 8.83 -23.19 -13.16
CA TYR A 13 8.53 -21.79 -12.99
C TYR A 13 9.02 -21.11 -14.27
N GLU A 14 8.15 -21.03 -15.28
CA GLU A 14 8.28 -20.00 -16.29
C GLU A 14 8.12 -18.68 -15.54
N THR A 15 9.23 -18.09 -15.12
CA THR A 15 9.33 -16.65 -14.92
C THR A 15 8.97 -16.02 -16.25
N ARG A 16 7.67 -15.78 -16.45
CA ARG A 16 7.20 -14.96 -17.55
C ARG A 16 7.68 -13.56 -17.25
N GLU A 17 8.45 -13.02 -18.19
CA GLU A 17 8.84 -11.62 -18.25
C GLU A 17 7.65 -10.78 -17.76
N ALA A 18 7.86 -9.98 -16.72
CA ALA A 18 7.04 -8.80 -16.54
C ALA A 18 7.15 -8.07 -17.88
N VAL A 19 6.06 -8.06 -18.66
CA VAL A 19 6.09 -7.44 -19.98
C VAL A 19 6.10 -5.93 -19.76
N TYR A 20 7.28 -5.43 -19.43
CA TYR A 20 7.70 -4.07 -19.62
C TYR A 20 7.73 -3.86 -21.14
N TYR A 21 6.68 -3.27 -21.69
CA TYR A 21 6.79 -2.68 -23.03
C TYR A 21 7.59 -1.38 -22.91
N ASP A 22 8.90 -1.50 -22.67
CA ASP A 22 9.84 -0.46 -23.05
C ASP A 22 10.62 -0.93 -24.28
N LYS A 23 10.00 -0.77 -25.45
CA LYS A 23 10.74 -0.79 -26.70
C LYS A 23 11.48 0.54 -26.82
N GLY A 24 12.67 0.59 -26.22
CA GLY A 24 13.87 1.28 -26.71
C GLY A 24 13.68 2.49 -27.60
N ASN A 25 12.85 3.44 -27.18
CA ASN A 25 12.75 4.75 -27.80
C ASN A 25 12.91 5.76 -26.68
N ARG A 26 13.93 6.62 -26.81
CA ARG A 26 14.06 7.85 -26.01
C ARG A 26 12.65 8.36 -25.70
N ILE A 27 12.32 8.45 -24.42
CA ILE A 27 11.09 9.11 -23.96
C ILE A 27 11.13 10.49 -24.59
N ASN A 28 10.38 10.63 -25.68
CA ASN A 28 10.14 11.90 -26.29
C ASN A 28 9.31 12.61 -25.23
N SER A 29 9.85 13.69 -24.67
CA SER A 29 9.28 14.55 -23.62
C SER A 29 7.96 15.25 -24.04
N ASN A 30 7.25 14.64 -24.97
CA ASN A 30 6.00 15.05 -25.58
C ASN A 30 4.84 14.06 -25.30
N LYS A 31 5.08 12.84 -24.78
CA LYS A 31 3.98 11.94 -24.34
C LYS A 31 3.42 12.29 -22.95
N GLU A 32 4.21 12.93 -22.09
CA GLU A 32 3.69 13.55 -20.85
C GLU A 32 2.80 14.78 -21.14
N LYS A 33 2.86 15.34 -22.36
CA LYS A 33 2.11 16.54 -22.74
C LYS A 33 0.67 16.30 -23.19
N GLU A 34 0.22 15.05 -23.33
CA GLU A 34 -1.17 14.72 -23.68
C GLU A 34 -2.06 14.35 -22.47
N MET A 35 -1.57 14.54 -21.23
CA MET A 35 -2.30 14.14 -20.00
C MET A 35 -3.09 15.26 -19.29
N LYS A 36 -3.08 16.51 -19.74
CA LYS A 36 -3.69 17.62 -18.97
C LYS A 36 -5.08 18.01 -19.49
N GLU A 37 -6.12 17.28 -19.10
CA GLU A 37 -7.48 17.82 -19.08
C GLU A 37 -7.79 18.60 -17.80
N PHE A 38 -7.11 18.32 -16.68
CA PHE A 38 -7.26 19.07 -15.43
C PHE A 38 -6.11 20.06 -15.25
N LYS A 39 -6.44 21.33 -14.96
CA LYS A 39 -5.44 22.38 -14.69
C LYS A 39 -4.85 22.24 -13.28
N GLU A 40 -3.65 22.77 -13.07
CA GLU A 40 -3.00 22.72 -11.75
C GLU A 40 -3.81 23.44 -10.67
N GLU A 41 -4.50 24.53 -11.02
CA GLU A 41 -5.41 25.23 -10.12
C GLU A 41 -6.58 24.35 -9.70
N GLU A 42 -7.15 23.57 -10.63
CA GLU A 42 -8.25 22.65 -10.37
C GLU A 42 -7.80 21.51 -9.44
N LEU A 43 -6.61 20.96 -9.66
CA LEU A 43 -6.03 19.94 -8.79
C LEU A 43 -5.79 20.49 -7.37
N LYS A 44 -5.28 21.71 -7.25
CA LYS A 44 -5.07 22.37 -5.95
C LYS A 44 -6.38 22.66 -5.24
N GLU A 45 -7.37 23.22 -5.94
CA GLU A 45 -8.70 23.48 -5.38
C GLU A 45 -9.35 22.17 -4.93
N PHE A 46 -9.27 21.13 -5.76
CA PHE A 46 -9.75 19.81 -5.42
C PHE A 46 -9.03 19.30 -4.17
N PHE A 47 -7.71 19.31 -4.11
CA PHE A 47 -6.99 18.81 -2.96
C PHE A 47 -7.26 19.58 -1.66
N ASN A 48 -7.53 20.89 -1.73
CA ASN A 48 -7.74 21.70 -0.54
C ASN A 48 -9.18 21.65 0.00
N LYS A 49 -10.17 21.31 -0.84
CA LYS A 49 -11.60 21.32 -0.45
C LYS A 49 -12.12 19.93 -0.13
N TRP A 50 -12.35 19.66 1.15
CA TRP A 50 -12.91 18.39 1.64
C TRP A 50 -14.25 18.63 2.31
N ASN A 51 -15.24 17.81 1.97
CA ASN A 51 -16.49 17.76 2.73
C ASN A 51 -16.26 16.88 3.97
N PRO A 52 -17.02 17.09 5.07
CA PRO A 52 -16.98 16.18 6.19
C PRO A 52 -17.56 14.82 5.79
N PHE A 53 -16.95 13.75 6.30
CA PHE A 53 -17.45 12.39 6.16
C PHE A 53 -18.82 12.26 6.83
N TYR A 54 -19.66 11.35 6.33
CA TYR A 54 -20.99 11.09 6.87
C TYR A 54 -20.94 10.71 8.35
N LYS A 55 -19.98 9.86 8.75
CA LYS A 55 -19.76 9.49 10.17
C LYS A 55 -19.52 10.72 11.06
N GLU A 56 -18.86 11.76 10.55
CA GLU A 56 -18.60 12.97 11.33
C GLU A 56 -19.85 13.86 11.47
N LYS A 57 -20.71 13.87 10.45
CA LYS A 57 -21.98 14.63 10.49
C LYS A 57 -22.93 14.09 11.56
N LEU A 58 -23.02 12.77 11.72
CA LEU A 58 -23.82 12.11 12.76
C LEU A 58 -23.47 12.60 14.17
N ASN A 59 -22.20 12.91 14.42
CA ASN A 59 -21.75 13.43 15.72
C ASN A 59 -22.06 14.92 15.94
N SER A 60 -22.39 15.66 14.88
CA SER A 60 -22.46 17.13 14.93
C SER A 60 -23.85 17.69 15.25
N GLU A 61 -24.97 17.04 14.91
CA GLU A 61 -26.30 17.51 15.37
C GLU A 61 -27.43 16.51 15.09
N ILE A 62 -28.36 16.42 16.07
CA ILE A 62 -29.67 15.72 16.06
C ILE A 62 -29.61 14.18 16.25
N GLU A 63 -29.55 13.73 17.52
CA GLU A 63 -30.27 12.52 18.00
C GLU A 63 -30.19 12.26 19.53
N LYS A 64 -29.75 13.24 20.34
CA LYS A 64 -29.63 13.08 21.81
C LYS A 64 -30.94 12.90 22.58
N LYS A 65 -32.09 12.77 21.91
CA LYS A 65 -33.41 12.66 22.57
C LYS A 65 -33.84 11.22 22.90
N ASN A 66 -33.24 10.19 22.29
CA ASN A 66 -33.71 8.80 22.39
C ASN A 66 -32.64 7.78 22.81
N PHE A 67 -31.53 8.20 23.43
CA PHE A 67 -30.56 7.26 23.99
C PHE A 67 -29.99 7.77 25.31
N ILE A 68 -29.65 6.84 26.20
CA ILE A 68 -29.00 7.14 27.47
C ILE A 68 -27.52 6.85 27.28
N ASN A 69 -26.68 7.89 27.32
CA ASN A 69 -25.24 7.73 27.26
C ASN A 69 -24.70 7.44 28.67
N PHE A 70 -24.19 6.24 28.89
CA PHE A 70 -23.50 5.86 30.13
C PHE A 70 -21.97 5.99 30.02
N ASP A 71 -21.44 6.22 28.82
CA ASP A 71 -20.02 6.40 28.61
C ASP A 71 -19.63 7.82 29.01
N GLY A 72 -18.77 7.95 30.03
CA GLY A 72 -18.02 9.18 30.24
C GLY A 72 -17.11 9.41 29.03
N GLU A 73 -16.86 10.67 28.67
CA GLU A 73 -15.94 11.04 27.57
C GLU A 73 -14.51 10.51 27.84
N LYS A 74 -14.26 9.23 27.56
CA LYS A 74 -12.92 8.72 27.40
C LYS A 74 -12.46 9.18 26.03
N LYS A 75 -11.52 10.12 26.00
CA LYS A 75 -10.77 10.41 24.78
C LYS A 75 -10.18 9.08 24.31
N MET A 76 -10.59 8.59 23.15
CA MET A 76 -9.93 7.46 22.52
C MET A 76 -8.44 7.78 22.46
N GLU A 77 -7.65 6.89 23.06
CA GLU A 77 -6.22 7.09 23.26
C GLU A 77 -5.49 7.16 21.90
N ASN A 78 -4.36 7.85 21.93
CA ASN A 78 -3.42 8.08 20.84
C ASN A 78 -3.32 6.89 19.86
N GLY A 79 -3.74 7.04 18.59
CA GLY A 79 -3.74 5.97 17.57
C GLY A 79 -2.37 5.32 17.31
N ASN A 80 -1.28 5.92 17.80
CA ASN A 80 0.01 5.24 17.88
C ASN A 80 0.00 4.02 18.82
N ASN A 81 -0.64 4.10 19.97
CA ASN A 81 -0.68 2.99 20.93
C ASN A 81 -1.43 1.79 20.35
N GLU A 82 -2.59 2.01 19.73
CA GLU A 82 -3.37 0.96 19.08
C GLU A 82 -2.57 0.25 17.98
N TYR A 83 -1.89 1.03 17.13
CA TYR A 83 -0.97 0.49 16.12
C TYR A 83 0.13 -0.38 16.73
N PHE A 84 0.95 0.14 17.66
CA PHE A 84 2.06 -0.68 18.19
C PHE A 84 1.58 -1.88 19.00
N ASN A 85 0.39 -1.81 19.60
CA ASN A 85 -0.21 -2.92 20.31
C ASN A 85 -0.62 -4.06 19.38
N SER A 86 -1.10 -3.77 18.15
CA SER A 86 -1.44 -4.83 17.19
C SER A 86 -0.20 -5.64 16.80
N TYR A 87 0.94 -4.96 16.59
CA TYR A 87 2.22 -5.60 16.23
C TYR A 87 2.89 -6.39 17.36
N ASN A 88 2.37 -6.36 18.59
CA ASN A 88 2.85 -7.23 19.67
C ASN A 88 2.49 -8.71 19.43
N TYR A 89 1.46 -8.98 18.63
CA TYR A 89 0.94 -10.34 18.47
C TYR A 89 1.55 -11.08 17.27
N ILE A 90 1.99 -12.32 17.51
CA ILE A 90 2.68 -13.13 16.50
C ILE A 90 1.87 -13.40 15.22
N HIS A 91 0.53 -13.43 15.30
CA HIS A 91 -0.32 -13.76 14.15
C HIS A 91 -0.17 -12.78 12.98
N ILE A 92 0.01 -11.48 13.26
CA ILE A 92 0.26 -10.47 12.22
C ILE A 92 1.60 -10.75 11.52
N HIS A 93 2.63 -11.07 12.31
CA HIS A 93 3.95 -11.42 11.77
C HIS A 93 3.92 -12.74 10.99
N GLU A 94 3.09 -13.69 11.40
CA GLU A 94 2.89 -14.95 10.69
C GLU A 94 2.30 -14.71 9.29
N ASP A 95 1.26 -13.88 9.18
CA ASP A 95 0.67 -13.50 7.88
C ASP A 95 1.72 -12.80 6.99
N MET A 96 2.48 -11.87 7.56
CA MET A 96 3.55 -11.16 6.85
C MET A 96 4.68 -12.09 6.38
N ILE A 97 5.13 -13.02 7.22
CA ILE A 97 6.21 -13.95 6.88
C ILE A 97 5.74 -14.99 5.86
N LYS A 98 4.49 -15.46 5.96
CA LYS A 98 3.89 -16.42 5.03
C LYS A 98 3.52 -15.81 3.67
N ASP A 99 3.44 -14.48 3.57
CA ASP A 99 3.43 -13.80 2.28
C ASP A 99 4.76 -14.05 1.56
N GLU A 100 4.77 -15.08 0.71
CA GLU A 100 5.95 -15.50 -0.03
C GLU A 100 6.39 -14.41 -1.02
N VAL A 101 5.46 -13.73 -1.70
CA VAL A 101 5.81 -12.66 -2.64
C VAL A 101 6.59 -11.57 -1.93
N ARG A 102 6.07 -11.08 -0.79
CA ARG A 102 6.77 -10.09 0.03
C ARG A 102 8.12 -10.61 0.50
N THR A 103 8.11 -11.68 1.29
CA THR A 103 9.30 -12.14 2.03
C THR A 103 10.38 -12.64 1.08
N ARG A 104 10.01 -13.34 0.01
CA ARG A 104 10.97 -13.84 -0.99
C ARG A 104 11.58 -12.71 -1.81
N THR A 105 10.84 -11.64 -2.10
CA THR A 105 11.39 -10.53 -2.89
C THR A 105 12.47 -9.77 -2.11
N TYR A 106 12.27 -9.52 -0.82
CA TYR A 106 13.34 -8.98 0.04
C TYR A 106 14.52 -9.96 0.18
N TYR A 107 14.23 -11.25 0.35
CA TYR A 107 15.29 -12.26 0.44
C TYR A 107 16.14 -12.30 -0.83
N ASP A 108 15.51 -12.28 -2.01
CA ASP A 108 16.20 -12.31 -3.29
C ASP A 108 16.89 -10.98 -3.61
N SER A 109 16.34 -9.83 -3.18
CA SER A 109 17.03 -8.53 -3.32
C SER A 109 18.35 -8.50 -2.54
N ILE A 110 18.43 -9.19 -1.40
CA ILE A 110 19.66 -9.32 -0.62
C ILE A 110 20.55 -10.45 -1.20
N ARG A 111 20.04 -11.68 -1.26
CA ARG A 111 20.81 -12.89 -1.62
C ARG A 111 21.38 -12.85 -3.03
N LYS A 112 20.64 -12.32 -4.01
CA LYS A 112 21.17 -12.21 -5.38
C LYS A 112 22.14 -11.04 -5.52
N ASN A 113 22.20 -10.14 -4.54
CA ASN A 113 22.99 -8.91 -4.59
C ASN A 113 23.95 -8.81 -3.38
N GLU A 114 24.54 -9.91 -2.93
CA GLU A 114 25.45 -9.92 -1.77
C GLU A 114 26.58 -8.88 -1.90
N HIS A 115 27.05 -8.61 -3.13
CA HIS A 115 28.06 -7.60 -3.41
C HIS A 115 27.66 -6.17 -2.98
N LEU A 116 26.36 -5.86 -2.89
CA LEU A 116 25.85 -4.59 -2.36
C LEU A 116 25.88 -4.56 -0.83
N ILE A 117 25.63 -5.70 -0.18
CA ILE A 117 25.45 -5.83 1.27
C ILE A 117 26.75 -6.19 2.01
N LYS A 118 27.67 -6.86 1.34
CA LYS A 118 28.89 -7.40 1.95
C LYS A 118 29.72 -6.30 2.59
N ASP A 119 30.13 -6.55 3.83
CA ASP A 119 30.93 -5.64 4.66
C ASP A 119 30.28 -4.26 4.92
N LYS A 120 28.96 -4.13 4.70
CA LYS A 120 28.18 -2.92 4.95
C LYS A 120 27.49 -2.91 6.31
N ILE A 121 27.26 -1.71 6.85
CA ILE A 121 26.39 -1.48 7.98
C ILE A 121 24.96 -1.27 7.48
N VAL A 122 24.03 -2.09 7.95
CA VAL A 122 22.62 -2.07 7.52
C VAL A 122 21.74 -1.60 8.68
N LEU A 123 20.76 -0.75 8.38
CA LEU A 123 19.69 -0.37 9.31
C LEU A 123 18.37 -1.02 8.88
N ASP A 124 17.76 -1.82 9.75
CA ASP A 124 16.41 -2.36 9.58
C ASP A 124 15.40 -1.51 10.37
N VAL A 125 14.52 -0.79 9.68
CA VAL A 125 13.56 0.14 10.31
C VAL A 125 12.21 -0.56 10.44
N GLY A 126 11.76 -0.76 11.67
CA GLY A 126 10.54 -1.54 11.98
C GLY A 126 10.77 -3.03 11.74
N CYS A 127 11.78 -3.60 12.40
CA CYS A 127 12.27 -4.93 12.05
C CYS A 127 11.28 -6.07 12.40
N GLY A 128 10.27 -5.82 13.24
CA GLY A 128 9.34 -6.84 13.70
C GLY A 128 10.08 -8.05 14.30
N THR A 129 9.86 -9.23 13.72
CA THR A 129 10.54 -10.49 14.08
C THR A 129 12.03 -10.54 13.71
N GLY A 130 12.56 -9.55 13.00
CA GLY A 130 13.96 -9.45 12.59
C GLY A 130 14.29 -10.17 11.29
N ILE A 131 13.31 -10.69 10.56
CA ILE A 131 13.55 -11.53 9.37
C ILE A 131 14.43 -10.85 8.31
N LEU A 132 14.22 -9.56 8.03
CA LEU A 132 15.03 -8.81 7.06
C LEU A 132 16.45 -8.57 7.58
N SER A 133 16.58 -8.26 8.86
CA SER A 133 17.88 -8.19 9.54
C SER A 133 18.67 -9.50 9.41
N PHE A 134 18.01 -10.65 9.57
CA PHE A 134 18.65 -11.95 9.45
C PHE A 134 19.06 -12.26 8.01
N PHE A 135 18.27 -11.85 7.02
CA PHE A 135 18.69 -11.94 5.62
C PHE A 135 19.97 -11.14 5.38
N ALA A 136 20.02 -9.88 5.79
CA ALA A 136 21.23 -9.06 5.61
C ALA A 136 22.45 -9.65 6.35
N ALA A 137 22.29 -10.06 7.60
CA ALA A 137 23.37 -10.63 8.42
C ALA A 137 23.95 -11.92 7.84
N THR A 138 23.09 -12.83 7.37
CA THR A 138 23.50 -14.13 6.79
C THR A 138 24.13 -14.00 5.41
N HIS A 139 23.95 -12.86 4.71
CA HIS A 139 24.45 -12.60 3.36
C HIS A 139 25.58 -11.56 3.34
N GLY A 140 26.32 -11.46 4.45
CA GLY A 140 27.62 -10.80 4.49
C GLY A 140 27.62 -9.37 5.02
N ALA A 141 26.50 -8.85 5.54
CA ALA A 141 26.52 -7.57 6.24
C ALA A 141 27.60 -7.57 7.35
N LYS A 142 28.31 -6.44 7.48
CA LYS A 142 29.28 -6.26 8.55
C LYS A 142 28.57 -6.31 9.89
N HIS A 143 27.51 -5.52 10.01
CA HIS A 143 26.63 -5.44 11.17
C HIS A 143 25.25 -4.94 10.75
N VAL A 144 24.21 -5.36 11.47
CA VAL A 144 22.83 -4.87 11.29
C VAL A 144 22.34 -4.24 12.59
N TYR A 145 21.84 -3.01 12.50
CA TYR A 145 21.11 -2.35 13.57
C TYR A 145 19.62 -2.40 13.25
N SER A 146 18.80 -2.86 14.19
CA SER A 146 17.39 -3.16 13.93
C SER A 146 16.51 -2.44 14.93
N ILE A 147 15.71 -1.49 14.45
CA ILE A 147 14.83 -0.67 15.29
C ILE A 147 13.43 -1.29 15.28
N GLU A 148 12.85 -1.50 16.47
CA GLU A 148 11.47 -1.95 16.63
C GLU A 148 10.89 -1.39 17.94
N LYS A 149 9.67 -0.85 17.91
CA LYS A 149 9.04 -0.32 19.12
C LYS A 149 8.27 -1.37 19.91
N SER A 150 7.55 -2.24 19.19
CA SER A 150 6.67 -3.24 19.78
C SER A 150 7.45 -4.30 20.55
N ASP A 151 6.75 -5.06 21.38
CA ASP A 151 7.35 -6.08 22.25
C ASP A 151 7.74 -7.36 21.47
N ILE A 152 7.40 -7.46 20.19
CA ILE A 152 7.84 -8.56 19.32
C ILE A 152 9.38 -8.63 19.24
N ILE A 153 10.08 -7.53 19.49
CA ILE A 153 11.55 -7.47 19.50
C ILE A 153 12.16 -8.48 20.49
N TYR A 154 11.47 -8.82 21.59
CA TYR A 154 11.94 -9.84 22.52
C TYR A 154 11.91 -11.24 21.92
N THR A 155 10.94 -11.50 21.04
CA THR A 155 10.90 -12.73 20.23
C THR A 155 12.00 -12.71 19.17
N ALA A 156 12.21 -11.57 18.50
CA ALA A 156 13.29 -11.40 17.52
C ALA A 156 14.68 -11.67 18.12
N ILE A 157 14.94 -11.22 19.36
CA ILE A 157 16.17 -11.50 20.10
C ILE A 157 16.39 -13.01 20.27
N LYS A 158 15.35 -13.76 20.66
CA LYS A 158 15.45 -15.22 20.81
C LYS A 158 15.76 -15.90 19.47
N ILE A 159 15.06 -15.51 18.40
CA ILE A 159 15.29 -16.04 17.06
C ILE A 159 16.74 -15.77 16.61
N ARG A 160 17.25 -14.55 16.84
CA ARG A 160 18.65 -14.19 16.54
C ARG A 160 19.63 -15.12 17.23
N ASP A 161 19.44 -15.33 18.54
CA ASP A 161 20.36 -16.12 19.37
C ASP A 161 20.32 -17.60 18.97
N GLU A 162 19.13 -18.15 18.69
CA GLU A 162 18.95 -19.51 18.17
C GLU A 162 19.62 -19.73 16.80
N ASN A 163 19.79 -18.66 16.01
CA ASN A 163 20.45 -18.68 14.72
C ASN A 163 21.93 -18.25 14.77
N ASN A 164 22.51 -18.09 15.97
CA ASN A 164 23.91 -17.67 16.17
C ASN A 164 24.27 -16.33 15.50
N LEU A 165 23.33 -15.38 15.50
CA LEU A 165 23.50 -14.06 14.89
C LEU A 165 23.77 -12.94 15.91
N THR A 166 24.10 -13.28 17.16
CA THR A 166 24.28 -12.33 18.28
C THR A 166 25.34 -11.28 17.98
N ASP A 167 26.46 -11.65 17.35
CA ASP A 167 27.55 -10.74 16.99
C ASP A 167 27.28 -9.90 15.73
N LYS A 168 26.17 -10.16 15.04
CA LYS A 168 25.85 -9.57 13.73
C LYS A 168 24.64 -8.64 13.76
N VAL A 169 23.74 -8.81 14.73
CA VAL A 169 22.48 -8.06 14.79
C VAL A 169 22.28 -7.44 16.17
N THR A 170 22.18 -6.12 16.22
CA THR A 170 21.86 -5.36 17.43
C THR A 170 20.45 -4.78 17.33
N PHE A 171 19.58 -5.20 18.23
CA PHE A 171 18.22 -4.69 18.36
C PHE A 171 18.16 -3.44 19.24
N LEU A 172 17.39 -2.44 18.80
CA LEU A 172 17.17 -1.16 19.45
C LEU A 172 15.67 -0.96 19.65
N LYS A 173 15.20 -1.12 20.91
CA LYS A 173 13.77 -1.01 21.22
C LYS A 173 13.34 0.45 21.40
N GLY A 174 12.43 0.93 20.56
CA GLY A 174 11.87 2.29 20.69
C GLY A 174 11.39 2.90 19.37
N LEU A 175 10.95 4.16 19.42
CA LEU A 175 10.70 4.96 18.22
C LEU A 175 12.03 5.35 17.57
N ALA A 176 12.14 5.24 16.25
CA ALA A 176 13.38 5.59 15.56
C ALA A 176 13.76 7.07 15.80
N GLU A 177 12.75 7.93 15.92
CA GLU A 177 12.90 9.36 16.20
C GLU A 177 13.46 9.67 17.60
N GLU A 178 13.42 8.70 18.52
CA GLU A 178 13.87 8.82 19.92
C GLU A 178 15.16 8.01 20.20
N ILE A 179 15.68 7.30 19.19
CA ILE A 179 16.87 6.45 19.31
C ILE A 179 18.08 7.17 18.71
N GLU A 180 19.25 6.88 19.29
CA GLU A 180 20.55 7.12 18.66
C GLU A 180 21.22 5.80 18.28
N LEU A 181 21.73 5.73 17.06
CA LEU A 181 22.51 4.58 16.62
C LEU A 181 23.90 4.62 17.24
N PRO A 182 24.53 3.47 17.54
CA PRO A 182 25.92 3.42 18.00
C PRO A 182 26.94 3.66 16.87
N VAL A 183 26.50 4.23 15.74
CA VAL A 183 27.28 4.60 14.56
C VAL A 183 26.72 5.90 13.99
N ASP A 184 27.58 6.73 13.40
CA ASP A 184 27.14 8.02 12.84
C ASP A 184 26.27 7.86 11.59
N LYS A 185 26.62 6.88 10.73
CA LYS A 185 25.98 6.63 9.44
C LYS A 185 25.91 5.14 9.14
N VAL A 186 24.93 4.77 8.32
CA VAL A 186 24.73 3.44 7.76
C VAL A 186 24.87 3.46 6.25
N ASP A 187 25.25 2.32 5.67
CA ASP A 187 25.42 2.18 4.23
C ASP A 187 24.10 1.91 3.52
N ILE A 188 23.19 1.19 4.19
CA ILE A 188 21.94 0.68 3.62
C ILE A 188 20.82 0.77 4.65
N ILE A 189 19.65 1.21 4.22
CA ILE A 189 18.40 1.07 4.96
C ILE A 189 17.56 -0.01 4.30
N ILE A 190 17.14 -1.01 5.06
CA ILE A 190 16.13 -1.99 4.68
C ILE A 190 14.89 -1.71 5.53
N SER A 191 13.70 -1.70 4.93
CA SER A 191 12.46 -1.53 5.69
C SER A 191 11.28 -2.02 4.89
N GLU A 192 10.42 -2.79 5.55
CA GLU A 192 9.09 -3.08 5.03
C GLU A 192 8.12 -2.11 5.70
N TRP A 193 7.84 -1.01 4.99
CA TRP A 193 7.09 0.13 5.49
C TRP A 193 5.70 0.26 4.87
N MET A 194 5.38 -0.61 3.91
CA MET A 194 4.22 -0.43 3.06
C MET A 194 2.96 -0.85 3.81
N GLY A 195 1.98 0.04 3.89
CA GLY A 195 0.65 -0.28 4.41
C GLY A 195 -0.33 -0.66 3.30
N TYR A 196 -1.58 -0.95 3.70
CA TYR A 196 -2.71 -0.95 2.76
C TYR A 196 -2.74 0.38 1.97
N CYS A 197 -3.13 0.33 0.69
CA CYS A 197 -3.06 1.51 -0.19
C CYS A 197 -1.66 2.18 -0.23
N LEU A 198 -0.58 1.41 -0.02
CA LEU A 198 0.82 1.83 0.11
C LEU A 198 1.14 2.66 1.36
N LEU A 199 0.32 3.66 1.68
CA LEU A 199 0.63 4.72 2.65
C LEU A 199 -0.14 4.61 3.98
N TYR A 200 -1.02 3.61 4.15
CA TYR A 200 -1.73 3.41 5.42
C TYR A 200 -0.75 3.09 6.55
N GLU A 201 -1.14 3.40 7.79
CA GLU A 201 -0.32 3.30 9.00
C GLU A 201 0.90 4.22 9.08
N ASN A 202 1.27 4.91 8.00
CA ASN A 202 2.21 6.02 7.98
C ASN A 202 3.65 5.70 8.43
N MET A 203 4.16 4.49 8.13
CA MET A 203 5.53 4.11 8.48
C MET A 203 6.60 4.75 7.58
N LEU A 204 6.25 5.17 6.36
CA LEU A 204 7.20 5.79 5.43
C LEU A 204 7.85 7.06 6.00
N ASP A 205 7.15 7.87 6.81
CA ASP A 205 7.75 9.04 7.48
C ASP A 205 9.00 8.66 8.29
N THR A 206 8.92 7.56 9.03
CA THR A 206 10.02 7.06 9.86
C THR A 206 11.18 6.57 9.00
N VAL A 207 10.90 5.95 7.85
CA VAL A 207 11.95 5.55 6.89
C VAL A 207 12.65 6.79 6.32
N LEU A 208 11.89 7.84 5.95
CA LEU A 208 12.47 9.10 5.45
C LEU A 208 13.30 9.81 6.54
N TYR A 209 12.82 9.80 7.79
CA TYR A 209 13.59 10.31 8.93
C TYR A 209 14.93 9.56 9.08
N CYS A 210 14.90 8.22 9.07
CA CYS A 210 16.10 7.39 9.15
C CYS A 210 17.05 7.63 7.98
N ARG A 211 16.52 7.81 6.76
CA ARG A 211 17.30 8.17 5.56
C ARG A 211 18.05 9.48 5.79
N ASP A 212 17.34 10.54 6.15
CA ASP A 212 17.91 11.87 6.28
C ASP A 212 18.91 11.95 7.45
N LYS A 213 18.62 11.25 8.55
CA LYS A 213 19.48 11.22 9.75
C LYS A 213 20.71 10.33 9.57
N TRP A 214 20.53 9.07 9.14
CA TRP A 214 21.57 8.05 9.25
C TRP A 214 22.08 7.48 7.93
N LEU A 215 21.38 7.63 6.80
CA LEU A 215 21.94 7.14 5.54
C LEU A 215 23.12 8.04 5.13
N LYS A 216 24.21 7.41 4.69
CA LYS A 216 25.33 8.11 4.05
C LYS A 216 24.92 8.64 2.67
N GLU A 217 25.65 9.63 2.16
CA GLU A 217 25.52 10.03 0.76
C GLU A 217 25.84 8.84 -0.18
N GLY A 218 24.96 8.58 -1.15
CA GLY A 218 25.05 7.41 -2.02
C GLY A 218 24.79 6.07 -1.32
N GLY A 219 24.23 6.08 -0.10
CA GLY A 219 23.70 4.88 0.54
C GLY A 219 22.47 4.34 -0.20
N LEU A 220 22.11 3.09 0.07
CA LEU A 220 21.02 2.39 -0.61
C LEU A 220 19.78 2.28 0.28
N ILE A 221 18.60 2.28 -0.32
CA ILE A 221 17.32 2.03 0.37
C ILE A 221 16.64 0.84 -0.29
N PHE A 222 16.17 -0.10 0.51
CA PHE A 222 15.59 -1.36 0.06
C PHE A 222 14.19 -1.51 0.67
N PRO A 223 13.12 -1.38 -0.13
CA PRO A 223 13.07 -0.94 -1.54
C PRO A 223 13.31 0.56 -1.69
N ASP A 224 13.62 1.03 -2.90
CA ASP A 224 13.87 2.44 -3.20
C ASP A 224 12.79 3.11 -4.07
N LYS A 225 11.92 2.33 -4.71
CA LYS A 225 10.83 2.89 -5.53
C LYS A 225 9.49 2.24 -5.26
N ALA A 226 8.45 3.06 -5.23
CA ALA A 226 7.07 2.62 -5.12
C ALA A 226 6.18 3.36 -6.14
N HIS A 227 5.25 2.64 -6.74
CA HIS A 227 4.28 3.19 -7.68
C HIS A 227 2.88 2.78 -7.27
N MET A 228 1.92 3.71 -7.24
CA MET A 228 0.50 3.39 -7.06
C MET A 228 -0.22 3.47 -8.40
N TYR A 229 -1.14 2.55 -8.61
CA TYR A 229 -1.94 2.45 -9.83
C TYR A 229 -3.42 2.40 -9.53
N ILE A 230 -4.22 2.77 -10.52
CA ILE A 230 -5.68 2.67 -10.50
C ILE A 230 -6.19 2.02 -11.79
N ALA A 231 -7.27 1.25 -11.69
CA ALA A 231 -8.01 0.68 -12.82
C ALA A 231 -9.51 0.54 -12.47
N GLY A 232 -10.36 0.40 -13.49
CA GLY A 232 -11.78 0.10 -13.32
C GLY A 232 -12.06 -1.39 -13.32
N ILE A 233 -13.03 -1.81 -12.50
CA ILE A 233 -13.43 -3.22 -12.36
C ILE A 233 -14.94 -3.42 -12.53
N GLU A 234 -15.28 -4.59 -13.05
CA GLU A 234 -16.62 -5.18 -12.95
C GLU A 234 -16.72 -5.93 -11.62
N ASP A 235 -17.78 -5.71 -10.83
CA ASP A 235 -17.91 -6.33 -9.51
C ASP A 235 -19.37 -6.33 -9.04
N SER A 236 -20.30 -6.69 -9.93
CA SER A 236 -21.74 -6.65 -9.70
C SER A 236 -22.18 -7.50 -8.50
N LEU A 237 -21.71 -8.74 -8.41
CA LEU A 237 -22.15 -9.70 -7.39
C LEU A 237 -21.80 -9.22 -5.97
N TYR A 238 -20.56 -8.80 -5.74
CA TYR A 238 -20.15 -8.32 -4.43
C TYR A 238 -20.80 -6.98 -4.09
N ARG A 239 -20.99 -6.10 -5.09
CA ARG A 239 -21.73 -4.84 -4.92
C ARG A 239 -23.16 -5.10 -4.44
N GLU A 240 -23.89 -6.02 -5.07
CA GLU A 240 -25.25 -6.39 -4.65
C GLU A 240 -25.25 -6.95 -3.23
N GLU A 241 -24.38 -7.91 -2.91
CA GLU A 241 -24.27 -8.48 -1.57
C GLU A 241 -23.98 -7.40 -0.51
N LYS A 242 -23.04 -6.48 -0.82
CA LYS A 242 -22.59 -5.45 0.12
C LYS A 242 -23.59 -4.34 0.36
N PHE A 243 -24.37 -3.93 -0.65
CA PHE A 243 -25.25 -2.78 -0.55
C PHE A 243 -26.74 -3.13 -0.50
N ASP A 244 -27.21 -4.18 -1.16
CA ASP A 244 -28.65 -4.46 -1.24
C ASP A 244 -29.19 -5.12 0.03
N PHE A 245 -28.35 -5.88 0.75
CA PHE A 245 -28.71 -6.49 2.04
C PHE A 245 -29.30 -5.47 3.03
N TRP A 246 -28.74 -4.26 3.09
CA TRP A 246 -29.17 -3.22 4.04
C TRP A 246 -30.55 -2.62 3.73
N LYS A 247 -31.08 -2.80 2.52
CA LYS A 247 -32.42 -2.31 2.18
C LYS A 247 -33.52 -3.14 2.85
N ASN A 248 -33.25 -4.42 3.13
CA ASN A 248 -34.13 -5.33 3.83
C ASN A 248 -33.34 -6.31 4.72
N CYS A 249 -32.95 -5.83 5.90
CA CYS A 249 -32.27 -6.60 6.91
C CYS A 249 -33.30 -7.21 7.87
N TYR A 250 -33.75 -8.43 7.59
CA TYR A 250 -34.77 -9.14 8.38
C TYR A 250 -36.07 -8.33 8.56
N ASP A 251 -36.67 -7.88 7.45
CA ASP A 251 -37.88 -7.04 7.40
C ASP A 251 -37.70 -5.62 7.95
N LEU A 252 -36.46 -5.20 8.23
CA LEU A 252 -36.10 -3.85 8.66
C LEU A 252 -35.31 -3.10 7.59
N ASN A 253 -35.58 -1.81 7.44
CA ASN A 253 -34.85 -0.95 6.53
C ASN A 253 -33.61 -0.34 7.22
N PHE A 254 -32.43 -0.84 6.85
CA PHE A 254 -31.13 -0.38 7.36
C PHE A 254 -30.42 0.55 6.34
N SER A 255 -31.14 1.14 5.39
CA SER A 255 -30.54 1.98 4.33
C SER A 255 -29.74 3.18 4.87
N SER A 256 -29.98 3.60 6.11
CA SER A 256 -29.18 4.64 6.81
C SER A 256 -27.70 4.25 6.99
N VAL A 257 -27.35 2.97 6.87
CA VAL A 257 -25.98 2.47 6.91
C VAL A 257 -25.25 2.68 5.57
N LEU A 258 -25.98 2.78 4.45
CA LEU A 258 -25.38 2.87 3.12
C LEU A 258 -24.43 4.06 2.91
N PRO A 259 -24.74 5.29 3.39
CA PRO A 259 -23.79 6.40 3.29
C PRO A 259 -22.47 6.12 4.03
N ILE A 260 -22.53 5.35 5.12
CA ILE A 260 -21.36 4.99 5.93
C ILE A 260 -20.49 3.98 5.17
N ILE A 261 -21.08 2.88 4.71
CA ILE A 261 -20.36 1.81 4.00
C ILE A 261 -19.81 2.30 2.66
N LYS A 262 -20.49 3.23 1.99
CA LYS A 262 -20.01 3.83 0.73
C LYS A 262 -18.77 4.71 0.91
N GLU A 263 -18.54 5.24 2.11
CA GLU A 263 -17.32 5.99 2.45
C GLU A 263 -16.21 5.07 2.99
N GLU A 264 -16.49 3.78 3.24
CA GLU A 264 -15.47 2.81 3.62
C GLU A 264 -14.88 2.15 2.38
N VAL A 265 -13.55 2.00 2.38
CA VAL A 265 -12.87 1.21 1.35
C VAL A 265 -13.10 -0.28 1.56
N VAL A 266 -13.00 -1.07 0.50
CA VAL A 266 -12.92 -2.53 0.61
C VAL A 266 -11.47 -2.96 0.40
N ILE A 267 -10.97 -3.83 1.28
CA ILE A 267 -9.64 -4.41 1.18
C ILE A 267 -9.80 -5.87 0.82
N ASP A 268 -9.75 -6.19 -0.48
CA ASP A 268 -9.90 -7.56 -0.94
C ASP A 268 -9.11 -7.89 -2.20
N TYR A 269 -9.06 -9.18 -2.53
CA TYR A 269 -8.46 -9.67 -3.75
C TYR A 269 -9.40 -9.43 -4.94
N VAL A 270 -8.85 -8.85 -6.00
CA VAL A 270 -9.54 -8.64 -7.28
C VAL A 270 -8.94 -9.58 -8.32
N ASP A 271 -9.77 -10.43 -8.92
CA ASP A 271 -9.34 -11.26 -10.04
C ASP A 271 -9.06 -10.39 -11.27
N ARG A 272 -7.91 -10.57 -11.91
CA ARG A 272 -7.53 -9.89 -13.17
C ARG A 272 -8.61 -9.92 -14.25
N ASN A 273 -9.47 -10.94 -14.28
CA ASN A 273 -10.53 -11.07 -15.26
C ASN A 273 -11.63 -10.03 -15.05
N PHE A 274 -11.80 -9.49 -13.84
CA PHE A 274 -12.73 -8.42 -13.53
C PHE A 274 -12.22 -7.02 -13.88
N VAL A 275 -10.94 -6.86 -14.22
CA VAL A 275 -10.41 -5.56 -14.67
C VAL A 275 -10.91 -5.23 -16.07
N VAL A 276 -11.57 -4.07 -16.23
CA VAL A 276 -12.25 -3.65 -17.47
C VAL A 276 -11.63 -2.44 -18.16
N THR A 277 -10.60 -1.83 -17.57
CA THR A 277 -9.84 -0.73 -18.16
C THR A 277 -8.35 -1.07 -18.32
N ASP A 278 -7.61 -0.20 -19.00
CA ASP A 278 -6.16 -0.11 -18.80
C ASP A 278 -5.84 0.44 -17.39
N THR A 279 -4.56 0.68 -17.12
CA THR A 279 -4.08 1.09 -15.81
C THR A 279 -3.47 2.50 -15.90
N CYS A 280 -3.65 3.29 -14.85
CA CYS A 280 -3.03 4.60 -14.74
C CYS A 280 -2.17 4.67 -13.47
N CYS A 281 -0.92 5.11 -13.58
CA CYS A 281 -0.08 5.41 -12.43
C CYS A 281 -0.54 6.73 -11.82
N ILE A 282 -0.85 6.73 -10.52
CA ILE A 282 -1.36 7.89 -9.78
C ILE A 282 -0.38 8.44 -8.75
N LEU A 283 0.64 7.66 -8.36
CA LEU A 283 1.73 8.11 -7.50
C LEU A 283 3.02 7.40 -7.91
N THR A 284 4.13 8.14 -7.92
CA THR A 284 5.48 7.59 -8.01
C THR A 284 6.31 8.18 -6.89
N LEU A 285 6.92 7.32 -6.10
CA LEU A 285 7.83 7.68 -5.01
C LEU A 285 9.21 7.11 -5.30
N ASP A 286 10.21 7.99 -5.30
CA ASP A 286 11.62 7.62 -5.23
C ASP A 286 12.10 7.91 -3.81
N LEU A 287 12.33 6.85 -3.02
CA LEU A 287 12.68 6.97 -1.61
C LEU A 287 14.04 7.63 -1.40
N ASN A 288 14.88 7.76 -2.43
CA ASN A 288 16.13 8.51 -2.31
C ASN A 288 15.89 10.03 -2.26
N THR A 289 14.75 10.52 -2.74
CA THR A 289 14.51 11.96 -2.93
C THR A 289 13.15 12.46 -2.44
N CYS A 290 12.17 11.56 -2.23
CA CYS A 290 10.83 11.97 -1.83
C CYS A 290 10.83 12.61 -0.43
N THR A 291 9.85 13.49 -0.21
CA THR A 291 9.66 14.22 1.05
C THR A 291 8.29 13.87 1.65
N PRO A 292 8.09 14.07 2.96
CA PRO A 292 6.79 13.84 3.60
C PRO A 292 5.61 14.59 2.93
N ASP A 293 5.86 15.75 2.31
CA ASP A 293 4.84 16.53 1.61
C ASP A 293 4.26 15.80 0.39
N GLN A 294 5.00 14.85 -0.20
CA GLN A 294 4.54 14.04 -1.33
C GLN A 294 3.62 12.88 -0.89
N LEU A 295 3.53 12.60 0.42
CA LEU A 295 2.73 11.51 0.98
C LEU A 295 1.26 11.90 1.17
N SER A 296 0.91 13.14 0.85
CA SER A 296 -0.46 13.57 0.64
C SER A 296 -0.53 14.27 -0.72
N PHE A 297 -1.24 13.68 -1.68
CA PHE A 297 -1.13 14.03 -3.08
C PHE A 297 -2.49 14.11 -3.78
N VAL A 298 -2.46 14.73 -4.95
CA VAL A 298 -3.57 14.76 -5.91
C VAL A 298 -3.02 14.40 -7.29
N SER A 299 -3.73 13.55 -8.00
CA SER A 299 -3.30 13.03 -9.29
C SER A 299 -4.49 12.93 -10.25
N PRO A 300 -4.40 13.51 -11.47
CA PRO A 300 -5.35 13.21 -12.52
C PRO A 300 -5.13 11.78 -13.02
N PHE A 301 -6.20 11.12 -13.41
CA PHE A 301 -6.12 9.81 -14.06
C PHE A 301 -7.04 9.74 -15.27
N GLN A 302 -6.67 8.85 -16.19
CA GLN A 302 -7.47 8.48 -17.34
C GLN A 302 -7.43 6.98 -17.51
N LEU A 303 -8.60 6.36 -17.66
CA LEU A 303 -8.76 4.92 -17.83
C LEU A 303 -9.60 4.65 -19.06
N LYS A 304 -9.04 3.91 -20.00
CA LYS A 304 -9.68 3.51 -21.25
C LYS A 304 -10.25 2.10 -21.09
N MET A 305 -11.52 1.93 -21.47
CA MET A 305 -12.18 0.63 -21.47
C MET A 305 -11.50 -0.33 -22.46
N ILE A 306 -11.04 -1.48 -21.99
CA ILE A 306 -10.38 -2.50 -22.83
C ILE A 306 -11.38 -3.43 -23.51
N ARG A 307 -12.62 -3.48 -23.00
CA ARG A 307 -13.74 -4.25 -23.53
C ARG A 307 -15.07 -3.56 -23.20
N LYS A 308 -16.15 -3.98 -23.86
CA LYS A 308 -17.52 -3.61 -23.50
C LYS A 308 -17.87 -4.32 -22.20
N ASP A 309 -18.23 -3.58 -21.16
CA ASP A 309 -18.56 -4.13 -19.84
C ASP A 309 -19.23 -3.09 -18.94
N TYR A 310 -19.52 -3.49 -17.70
CA TYR A 310 -19.90 -2.60 -16.61
C TYR A 310 -18.69 -2.23 -15.74
N LEU A 311 -18.58 -0.97 -15.34
CA LEU A 311 -17.64 -0.50 -14.33
C LEU A 311 -18.41 -0.16 -13.05
N HIS A 312 -18.11 -0.90 -11.99
CA HIS A 312 -18.78 -0.83 -10.69
C HIS A 312 -17.94 -0.14 -9.62
N ALA A 313 -16.61 -0.22 -9.76
CA ALA A 313 -15.66 0.32 -8.81
C ALA A 313 -14.32 0.65 -9.49
N LEU A 314 -13.47 1.38 -8.77
CA LEU A 314 -12.05 1.51 -9.08
C LEU A 314 -11.23 0.68 -8.09
N VAL A 315 -10.24 -0.04 -8.59
CA VAL A 315 -9.25 -0.77 -7.79
C VAL A 315 -7.93 0.00 -7.77
N ILE A 316 -7.32 0.09 -6.58
CA ILE A 316 -6.01 0.70 -6.35
C ILE A 316 -5.07 -0.36 -5.77
N TRP A 317 -3.84 -0.39 -6.28
CA TRP A 317 -2.75 -1.23 -5.79
C TRP A 317 -1.42 -0.51 -5.93
N PHE A 318 -0.34 -1.17 -5.54
CA PHE A 318 1.00 -0.63 -5.67
C PHE A 318 2.04 -1.68 -6.12
N ASP A 319 3.09 -1.18 -6.75
CA ASP A 319 4.27 -1.96 -7.13
C ASP A 319 5.49 -1.42 -6.40
N ILE A 320 6.41 -2.32 -6.07
CA ILE A 320 7.63 -2.04 -5.32
C ILE A 320 8.83 -2.53 -6.12
N SER A 321 9.87 -1.70 -6.21
CA SER A 321 11.10 -2.03 -6.92
C SER A 321 12.33 -1.79 -6.07
N PHE A 322 13.35 -2.62 -6.31
CA PHE A 322 14.69 -2.53 -5.72
C PHE A 322 15.67 -2.17 -6.84
N SER A 323 15.66 -0.91 -7.28
CA SER A 323 16.32 -0.46 -8.50
C SER A 323 17.86 -0.44 -8.42
N ALA A 324 18.42 -0.51 -7.20
CA ALA A 324 19.85 -0.71 -6.97
C ALA A 324 20.34 -2.15 -7.30
N CYS A 325 19.44 -3.13 -7.42
CA CYS A 325 19.82 -4.52 -7.70
C CYS A 325 20.36 -4.69 -9.14
N HIS A 326 21.34 -5.58 -9.32
CA HIS A 326 21.95 -5.84 -10.64
C HIS A 326 20.98 -6.49 -11.64
N THR A 327 20.04 -7.29 -11.13
CA THR A 327 18.87 -7.80 -11.85
C THR A 327 17.63 -7.11 -11.32
N GLU A 328 16.64 -6.92 -12.18
CA GLU A 328 15.35 -6.41 -11.79
C GLU A 328 14.75 -7.27 -10.67
N VAL A 329 14.52 -6.65 -9.51
CA VAL A 329 13.81 -7.24 -8.38
C VAL A 329 12.67 -6.30 -8.04
N ASN A 330 11.45 -6.79 -8.21
CA ASN A 330 10.22 -6.06 -7.94
C ASN A 330 9.10 -7.03 -7.58
N PHE A 331 8.02 -6.49 -7.04
CA PHE A 331 6.75 -7.20 -6.92
C PHE A 331 5.59 -6.23 -7.10
N THR A 332 4.43 -6.79 -7.43
CA THR A 332 3.16 -6.06 -7.55
C THR A 332 2.17 -6.61 -6.53
N THR A 333 1.39 -5.72 -5.92
CA THR A 333 0.17 -6.09 -5.17
C THR A 333 -1.06 -6.02 -6.07
N GLY A 334 -0.90 -5.80 -7.37
CA GLY A 334 -2.00 -5.67 -8.31
C GLY A 334 -2.68 -6.98 -8.66
N PRO A 335 -3.87 -6.89 -9.30
CA PRO A 335 -4.66 -8.07 -9.68
C PRO A 335 -3.95 -9.00 -10.69
N TYR A 336 -2.87 -8.52 -11.32
CA TYR A 336 -2.07 -9.27 -12.28
C TYR A 336 -0.95 -10.11 -11.63
N GLY A 337 -0.63 -9.85 -10.37
CA GLY A 337 0.37 -10.58 -9.59
C GLY A 337 -0.19 -11.76 -8.82
N ALA A 338 0.68 -12.43 -8.07
CA ALA A 338 0.26 -13.40 -7.06
C ALA A 338 -0.28 -12.68 -5.81
N HIS A 339 -1.06 -13.39 -5.00
CA HIS A 339 -1.64 -12.83 -3.79
C HIS A 339 -0.58 -12.37 -2.79
N THR A 340 -0.77 -11.16 -2.27
CA THR A 340 -0.01 -10.56 -1.17
C THR A 340 -0.97 -10.19 -0.05
N HIS A 341 -0.51 -10.14 1.20
CA HIS A 341 -1.35 -9.82 2.35
C HIS A 341 -2.00 -8.42 2.27
N TRP A 342 -1.39 -7.47 1.53
CA TRP A 342 -1.97 -6.14 1.30
C TRP A 342 -3.25 -6.14 0.47
N LYS A 343 -3.50 -7.20 -0.31
CA LYS A 343 -4.60 -7.27 -1.28
C LYS A 343 -4.67 -6.02 -2.17
N GLN A 344 -5.88 -5.57 -2.51
CA GLN A 344 -6.12 -4.32 -3.23
C GLN A 344 -7.20 -3.49 -2.54
N ILE A 345 -7.26 -2.20 -2.86
CA ILE A 345 -8.26 -1.27 -2.34
C ILE A 345 -9.33 -1.04 -3.40
N VAL A 346 -10.59 -1.32 -3.08
CA VAL A 346 -11.73 -1.14 -3.99
C VAL A 346 -12.60 0.02 -3.53
N LEU A 347 -12.83 0.96 -4.45
CA LEU A 347 -13.61 2.17 -4.29
C LEU A 347 -14.87 2.07 -5.18
N TYR A 348 -16.01 1.68 -4.61
CA TYR A 348 -17.26 1.59 -5.37
C TYR A 348 -17.73 2.95 -5.88
N THR A 349 -18.02 3.03 -7.16
CA THR A 349 -18.58 4.23 -7.78
C THR A 349 -20.07 4.32 -7.48
N ASP A 350 -20.56 5.53 -7.21
CA ASP A 350 -22.00 5.78 -7.03
C ASP A 350 -22.83 5.26 -8.20
N HIS A 351 -22.32 5.46 -9.42
CA HIS A 351 -22.94 5.04 -10.66
C HIS A 351 -22.41 3.66 -11.09
N ILE A 352 -23.29 2.83 -11.65
CA ILE A 352 -22.88 1.67 -12.47
C ILE A 352 -22.68 2.20 -13.89
N ILE A 353 -21.45 2.19 -14.38
CA ILE A 353 -21.12 2.77 -15.68
C ILE A 353 -21.19 1.67 -16.74
N THR A 354 -22.14 1.78 -17.67
CA THR A 354 -22.21 0.89 -18.84
C THR A 354 -21.34 1.49 -19.94
N ALA A 355 -20.29 0.78 -20.35
CA ALA A 355 -19.30 1.34 -21.25
C ALA A 355 -18.94 0.41 -22.41
N GLU A 356 -18.69 1.02 -23.56
CA GLU A 356 -18.18 0.38 -24.76
C GLU A 356 -16.65 0.41 -24.80
N ARG A 357 -16.06 -0.50 -25.58
CA ARG A 357 -14.60 -0.56 -25.75
C ARG A 357 -14.08 0.77 -26.32
N ASN A 358 -12.95 1.23 -25.78
CA ASN A 358 -12.29 2.51 -26.08
C ASN A 358 -12.96 3.78 -25.54
N GLU A 359 -14.10 3.68 -24.85
CA GLU A 359 -14.59 4.81 -24.06
C GLU A 359 -13.66 5.08 -22.86
N THR A 360 -13.71 6.29 -22.32
CA THR A 360 -12.69 6.75 -21.38
C THR A 360 -13.34 7.35 -20.14
N LEU A 361 -12.98 6.81 -18.98
CA LEU A 361 -13.22 7.40 -17.67
C LEU A 361 -12.06 8.35 -17.33
N LYS A 362 -12.38 9.57 -16.93
CA LYS A 362 -11.37 10.56 -16.51
C LYS A 362 -11.68 11.06 -15.13
N GLY A 363 -10.67 11.42 -14.37
CA GLY A 363 -10.91 11.86 -13.01
C GLY A 363 -9.71 12.43 -12.28
N ILE A 364 -9.94 12.74 -11.02
CA ILE A 364 -8.93 13.20 -10.07
C ILE A 364 -9.03 12.32 -8.84
N PHE A 365 -7.90 11.75 -8.44
CA PHE A 365 -7.75 11.05 -7.16
C PHE A 365 -6.91 11.89 -6.22
N ALA A 366 -7.36 12.06 -4.98
CA ALA A 366 -6.60 12.70 -3.92
C ALA A 366 -6.53 11.78 -2.71
N LEU A 367 -5.38 11.77 -2.05
CA LEU A 367 -5.13 11.02 -0.83
C LEU A 367 -4.39 11.92 0.15
N LYS A 368 -4.84 11.96 1.40
CA LYS A 368 -4.16 12.69 2.47
C LYS A 368 -4.23 11.93 3.78
N ARG A 369 -3.34 12.27 4.69
CA ARG A 369 -3.43 11.85 6.09
C ARG A 369 -4.65 12.49 6.75
N ASN A 370 -5.35 11.70 7.55
CA ASN A 370 -6.45 12.22 8.34
C ASN A 370 -5.93 13.21 9.41
N GLN A 371 -6.68 14.28 9.66
CA GLN A 371 -6.25 15.34 10.59
C GLN A 371 -6.29 14.91 12.06
N LYS A 372 -7.20 14.00 12.44
CA LYS A 372 -7.38 13.52 13.81
C LYS A 372 -6.43 12.35 14.12
N ASN A 373 -6.33 11.37 13.22
CA ASN A 373 -5.39 10.27 13.34
C ASN A 373 -4.51 10.17 12.08
N LYS A 374 -3.23 10.55 12.20
CA LYS A 374 -2.29 10.55 11.07
C LYS A 374 -1.99 9.16 10.49
N ARG A 375 -2.40 8.07 11.15
CA ARG A 375 -2.29 6.69 10.63
C ARG A 375 -3.43 6.31 9.68
N HIS A 376 -4.56 7.02 9.75
CA HIS A 376 -5.68 6.85 8.85
C HIS A 376 -5.47 7.68 7.58
N LEU A 377 -6.08 7.26 6.47
CA LEU A 377 -6.05 8.01 5.22
C LEU A 377 -7.46 8.42 4.79
N ASP A 378 -7.56 9.65 4.33
CA ASP A 378 -8.73 10.16 3.64
C ASP A 378 -8.44 10.17 2.14
N MET A 379 -9.37 9.65 1.36
CA MET A 379 -9.31 9.61 -0.10
C MET A 379 -10.48 10.39 -0.68
N LYS A 380 -10.26 11.03 -1.82
CA LYS A 380 -11.30 11.71 -2.57
C LYS A 380 -11.18 11.38 -4.05
N LEU A 381 -12.27 10.91 -4.62
CA LEU A 381 -12.35 10.50 -6.00
C LEU A 381 -13.34 11.39 -6.74
N HIS A 382 -12.89 12.06 -7.80
CA HIS A 382 -13.74 12.65 -8.80
C HIS A 382 -13.63 11.85 -10.08
N TYR A 383 -14.76 11.55 -10.72
CA TYR A 383 -14.75 10.95 -12.05
C TYR A 383 -15.83 11.55 -12.94
N ILE A 384 -15.55 11.53 -14.24
CA ILE A 384 -16.40 11.97 -15.33
C ILE A 384 -16.34 10.89 -16.41
N PHE A 385 -17.52 10.44 -16.83
CA PHE A 385 -17.70 9.52 -17.93
C PHE A 385 -18.81 10.06 -18.84
N ASP A 386 -18.53 10.21 -20.12
CA ASP A 386 -19.50 10.59 -21.16
C ASP A 386 -19.43 9.55 -22.28
N GLY A 387 -20.12 8.42 -22.06
CA GLY A 387 -20.20 7.32 -23.01
C GLY A 387 -21.55 7.26 -23.71
N VAL A 388 -21.66 6.33 -24.66
CA VAL A 388 -22.86 6.13 -25.48
C VAL A 388 -24.08 5.76 -24.63
N HIS A 389 -23.90 4.93 -23.60
CA HIS A 389 -25.01 4.41 -22.77
C HIS A 389 -25.14 5.10 -21.42
N THR A 390 -24.10 5.74 -20.92
CA THR A 390 -24.07 6.32 -19.57
C THR A 390 -23.32 7.63 -19.58
N LYS A 391 -23.91 8.64 -18.92
CA LYS A 391 -23.21 9.87 -18.52
C LYS A 391 -23.17 9.90 -17.00
N ALA A 392 -21.97 9.91 -16.43
CA ALA A 392 -21.77 9.87 -14.99
C ALA A 392 -20.75 10.93 -14.57
N LYS A 393 -21.06 11.63 -13.48
CA LYS A 393 -20.15 12.57 -12.82
C LYS A 393 -20.41 12.52 -11.32
N SER A 394 -19.40 12.17 -10.54
CA SER A 394 -19.51 12.17 -9.07
C SER A 394 -18.21 12.62 -8.41
N THR A 395 -18.33 13.08 -7.17
CA THR A 395 -17.21 13.27 -6.25
C THR A 395 -17.53 12.53 -4.95
N GLN A 396 -16.74 11.51 -4.64
CA GLN A 396 -16.93 10.64 -3.48
C GLN A 396 -15.75 10.79 -2.51
N LEU A 397 -16.03 10.60 -1.23
CA LEU A 397 -15.03 10.50 -0.17
C LEU A 397 -14.91 9.06 0.27
N PHE A 398 -13.70 8.64 0.59
CA PHE A 398 -13.44 7.35 1.20
C PHE A 398 -12.46 7.51 2.35
N ASN A 399 -12.51 6.62 3.32
CA ASN A 399 -11.60 6.60 4.44
C ASN A 399 -11.16 5.16 4.72
N ILE A 400 -9.89 5.03 5.11
CA ILE A 400 -9.33 3.83 5.74
C ILE A 400 -8.91 4.25 7.15
N SER A 401 -9.65 3.74 8.14
CA SER A 401 -9.46 4.00 9.56
C SER A 401 -8.99 2.75 10.26
#